data_AF-A0A963X4C9-F1
#
_entry.id   AF-A0A963X4C9-F1
#
_cell.length_a   1.000
_cell.length_b   1.000
_cell.length_c   1.000
_cell.angle_alpha   90.00
_cell.angle_beta   90.00
_cell.angle_gamma   90.00
#
_symmetry.space_group_name_H-M   'P 1'
#
loop_
_entity.id
_entity.type
_entity.pdbx_description
1 polymer ?
#
loop_
_entity_poly.entity_id
_entity_poly.type
_entity_poly.pdbx_seq_one_letter_code
_entity_poly.pdbx_strand_id
1 'polypeptide(L)'
;NRCAAALVNVMGAKLVFDAAVRCKAETVVFISTDKAVNPSSFMGATKRIAELYAQALDVAQSDTRFTTVRFGNVFGSTGSVAPLFARQIANGGPLTVTHPDIKRYFMTTREAVQLVLQAASLESGEKSIVSHDGRVFVLDMGEPVLILDLAKRMIEASGLAPGKDIEIRFTGLRAGEKLFEEIFLDTDKLVRTGADGVLLGSPAMIDLPLLNPRLTDVVKAAQAADQKSLDEAVHALVPEFTPAAGEGKSAKRTPH
;
A
#
# COMPACT_ATOMS: atom_id res chain seq x y z
N ASN A 1 5.34 6.19 13.99
CA ASN A 1 5.15 7.65 14.20
C ASN A 1 4.24 8.16 13.09
N ARG A 2 3.03 8.61 13.40
CA ARG A 2 2.02 9.05 12.41
C ARG A 2 2.41 10.35 11.70
N CYS A 3 2.92 11.34 12.44
CA CYS A 3 3.39 12.60 11.86
C CYS A 3 4.48 12.36 10.83
N ALA A 4 5.47 11.51 11.15
CA ALA A 4 6.51 11.14 10.19
C ALA A 4 5.94 10.48 8.92
N ALA A 5 4.94 9.60 9.06
CA ALA A 5 4.27 9.00 7.91
C ALA A 5 3.54 10.04 7.05
N ALA A 6 2.83 10.99 7.65
CA ALA A 6 2.17 12.08 6.92
C ALA A 6 3.18 13.00 6.21
N LEU A 7 4.27 13.37 6.88
CA LEU A 7 5.32 14.20 6.27
C LEU A 7 6.01 13.51 5.10
N VAL A 8 6.31 12.21 5.22
CA VAL A 8 6.96 11.47 4.13
C VAL A 8 5.99 11.19 2.99
N ASN A 9 4.82 10.64 3.29
CA ASN A 9 3.92 10.14 2.24
C ASN A 9 3.06 11.25 1.63
N VAL A 10 2.59 12.22 2.42
CA VAL A 10 1.71 13.29 1.92
C VAL A 10 2.53 14.50 1.49
N MET A 11 3.29 15.10 2.41
CA MET A 11 4.11 16.27 2.07
C MET A 11 5.21 15.92 1.06
N GLY A 12 5.89 14.78 1.24
CA GLY A 12 6.90 14.31 0.30
C GLY A 12 6.35 14.09 -1.12
N ALA A 13 5.20 13.42 -1.26
CA ALA A 13 4.55 13.27 -2.56
C ALA A 13 4.18 14.63 -3.16
N LYS A 14 3.57 15.52 -2.36
CA LYS A 14 3.22 16.87 -2.82
C LYS A 14 4.42 17.63 -3.35
N LEU A 15 5.55 17.63 -2.64
CA LEU A 15 6.75 18.34 -3.06
C LEU A 15 7.31 17.81 -4.39
N VAL A 16 7.38 16.49 -4.55
CA VAL A 16 7.87 15.86 -5.78
C VAL A 16 6.92 16.13 -6.94
N PHE A 17 5.62 15.97 -6.72
CA PHE A 17 4.61 16.15 -7.76
C PHE A 17 4.55 17.61 -8.21
N ASP A 18 4.53 18.57 -7.28
CA ASP A 18 4.55 20.00 -7.60
C ASP A 18 5.82 20.39 -8.36
N ALA A 19 6.97 19.78 -8.02
CA ALA A 19 8.21 19.99 -8.75
C ALA A 19 8.15 19.43 -10.18
N ALA A 20 7.59 18.22 -10.35
CA ALA A 20 7.42 17.61 -11.66
C ALA A 20 6.55 18.49 -12.59
N VAL A 21 5.44 19.02 -12.07
CA VAL A 21 4.56 19.96 -12.80
C VAL A 21 5.31 21.23 -13.18
N ARG A 22 6.01 21.87 -12.23
CA ARG A 22 6.79 23.10 -12.51
C ARG A 22 7.87 22.88 -13.56
N CYS A 23 8.51 21.71 -13.55
CA CYS A 23 9.54 21.33 -14.50
C CYS A 23 8.99 20.76 -15.81
N LYS A 24 7.66 20.61 -15.95
CA LYS A 24 7.00 19.98 -17.09
C LYS A 24 7.58 18.60 -17.41
N ALA A 25 7.74 17.78 -16.37
CA ALA A 25 8.09 16.38 -16.57
C ALA A 25 6.99 15.71 -17.40
N GLU A 26 7.36 14.85 -18.34
CA GLU A 26 6.37 14.21 -19.22
C GLU A 26 5.45 13.25 -18.44
N THR A 27 6.02 12.46 -17.54
CA THR A 27 5.27 11.47 -16.77
C THR A 27 5.87 11.27 -15.38
N VAL A 28 5.00 11.18 -14.38
CA VAL A 28 5.32 10.77 -13.02
C VAL A 28 4.63 9.43 -12.76
N VAL A 29 5.41 8.40 -12.47
CA VAL A 29 4.89 7.10 -12.03
C VAL A 29 4.92 7.05 -10.51
N PHE A 30 3.74 7.05 -9.90
CA PHE A 30 3.57 6.93 -8.46
C PHE A 30 3.28 5.49 -8.05
N ILE A 31 4.23 4.90 -7.32
CA ILE A 31 4.07 3.57 -6.73
C ILE A 31 3.19 3.67 -5.49
N SER A 32 2.01 3.05 -5.55
CA SER A 32 1.10 2.89 -4.42
C SER A 32 1.07 1.44 -3.92
N THR A 33 0.08 1.10 -3.10
CA THR A 33 -0.01 -0.17 -2.37
C THR A 33 -1.46 -0.58 -2.20
N ASP A 34 -1.71 -1.89 -2.16
CA ASP A 34 -2.97 -2.50 -1.68
C ASP A 34 -3.49 -1.87 -0.37
N LYS A 35 -2.61 -1.47 0.55
CA LYS A 35 -2.96 -0.84 1.84
C LYS A 35 -3.63 0.52 1.71
N ALA A 36 -3.61 1.15 0.54
CA ALA A 36 -4.35 2.37 0.26
C ALA A 36 -5.85 2.10 -0.01
N VAL A 37 -6.24 0.84 -0.23
CA VAL A 37 -7.61 0.38 -0.43
C VAL A 37 -8.24 0.07 0.94
N ASN A 38 -9.37 0.71 1.25
CA ASN A 38 -10.06 0.60 2.55
C ASN A 38 -9.07 0.61 3.74
N PRO A 39 -8.23 1.65 3.87
CA PRO A 39 -7.06 1.59 4.73
C PRO A 39 -7.46 1.27 6.18
N SER A 40 -6.72 0.34 6.78
CA SER A 40 -6.83 0.01 8.21
C SER A 40 -5.68 0.57 9.04
N SER A 41 -4.64 1.08 8.36
CA SER A 41 -3.44 1.65 8.95
C SER A 41 -3.26 3.10 8.53
N PHE A 42 -2.66 3.90 9.41
CA PHE A 42 -2.36 5.30 9.11
C PHE A 42 -1.42 5.45 7.91
N MET A 43 -0.49 4.49 7.72
CA MET A 43 0.37 4.45 6.54
C MET A 43 -0.46 4.30 5.26
N GLY A 44 -1.39 3.34 5.23
CA GLY A 44 -2.34 3.15 4.14
C GLY A 44 -3.15 4.41 3.83
N ALA A 45 -3.69 5.06 4.86
CA ALA A 45 -4.45 6.30 4.72
C ALA A 45 -3.61 7.43 4.11
N THR A 46 -2.37 7.63 4.56
CA THR A 46 -1.48 8.65 3.98
C THR A 46 -1.08 8.35 2.53
N LYS A 47 -0.96 7.06 2.16
CA LYS A 47 -0.76 6.65 0.76
C LYS A 47 -2.00 6.95 -0.09
N ARG A 48 -3.20 6.68 0.43
CA ARG A 48 -4.46 7.03 -0.24
C ARG A 48 -4.59 8.54 -0.48
N ILE A 49 -4.20 9.37 0.48
CA ILE A 49 -4.13 10.84 0.31
C ILE A 49 -3.18 11.23 -0.83
N ALA A 50 -2.00 10.62 -0.90
CA ALA A 50 -1.05 10.87 -1.97
C ALA A 50 -1.58 10.42 -3.35
N GLU A 51 -2.34 9.32 -3.42
CA GLU A 51 -3.05 8.93 -4.64
C GLU A 51 -4.06 9.98 -5.04
N LEU A 52 -4.94 10.43 -4.13
CA LEU A 52 -5.93 11.48 -4.42
C LEU A 52 -5.26 12.71 -5.03
N TYR A 53 -4.07 13.09 -4.54
CA TYR A 53 -3.32 14.20 -5.09
C TYR A 53 -2.76 13.92 -6.49
N ALA A 54 -2.18 12.74 -6.72
CA ALA A 54 -1.73 12.33 -8.05
C ALA A 54 -2.89 12.30 -9.06
N GLN A 55 -4.04 11.76 -8.67
CA GLN A 55 -5.25 11.70 -9.50
C GLN A 55 -5.78 13.11 -9.83
N ALA A 56 -5.89 13.98 -8.83
CA ALA A 56 -6.35 15.35 -9.03
C ALA A 56 -5.40 16.14 -9.93
N LEU A 57 -4.09 15.91 -9.80
CA LEU A 57 -3.09 16.47 -10.70
C LEU A 57 -3.20 15.88 -12.10
N ASP A 58 -3.41 14.58 -12.27
CA ASP A 58 -3.60 13.98 -13.60
C ASP A 58 -4.78 14.63 -14.34
N VAL A 59 -5.88 14.89 -13.65
CA VAL A 59 -7.09 15.50 -14.23
C VAL A 59 -6.93 17.00 -14.51
N ALA A 60 -6.24 17.73 -13.63
CA ALA A 60 -6.24 19.20 -13.65
C ALA A 60 -5.26 19.84 -14.64
N GLN A 61 -4.31 19.08 -15.21
CA GLN A 61 -3.27 19.61 -16.10
C GLN A 61 -3.04 18.68 -17.29
N SER A 62 -2.41 19.23 -18.33
CA SER A 62 -2.12 18.52 -19.59
C SER A 62 -0.63 18.25 -19.84
N ASP A 63 0.26 18.91 -19.10
CA ASP A 63 1.71 18.91 -19.39
C ASP A 63 2.45 17.76 -18.70
N THR A 64 1.95 17.28 -17.56
CA THR A 64 2.55 16.18 -16.78
C THR A 64 1.49 15.14 -16.48
N ARG A 65 1.70 13.92 -16.98
CA ARG A 65 0.86 12.76 -16.68
C ARG A 65 1.21 12.17 -15.33
N PHE A 66 0.20 11.79 -14.54
CA PHE A 66 0.37 11.11 -13.26
C PHE A 66 -0.19 9.70 -13.31
N THR A 67 0.71 8.72 -13.43
CA THR A 67 0.36 7.30 -13.46
C THR A 67 0.48 6.70 -12.07
N THR A 68 -0.64 6.37 -11.42
CA THR A 68 -0.62 5.66 -10.12
C THR A 68 -0.72 4.15 -10.35
N VAL A 69 0.16 3.37 -9.72
CA VAL A 69 0.16 1.90 -9.80
C VAL A 69 0.04 1.28 -8.42
N ARG A 70 -0.99 0.47 -8.17
CA ARG A 70 -1.20 -0.31 -6.94
C ARG A 70 -0.77 -1.76 -7.13
N PHE A 71 -0.04 -2.29 -6.16
CA PHE A 71 0.22 -3.72 -6.03
C PHE A 71 0.46 -4.13 -4.58
N GLY A 72 0.47 -5.43 -4.34
CA GLY A 72 0.66 -6.02 -3.02
C GLY A 72 2.13 -6.15 -2.61
N ASN A 73 2.45 -7.22 -1.88
CA ASN A 73 3.80 -7.42 -1.37
C ASN A 73 4.76 -7.88 -2.48
N VAL A 74 6.00 -7.40 -2.41
CA VAL A 74 7.10 -7.89 -3.25
C VAL A 74 7.91 -8.91 -2.46
N PHE A 75 8.07 -10.11 -3.03
CA PHE A 75 8.82 -11.19 -2.40
C PHE A 75 10.29 -10.81 -2.19
N GLY A 76 10.82 -11.05 -0.99
CA GLY A 76 12.22 -10.76 -0.65
C GLY A 76 12.55 -9.27 -0.45
N SER A 77 11.56 -8.38 -0.48
CA SER A 77 11.78 -6.95 -0.21
C SER A 77 12.27 -6.70 1.22
N THR A 78 13.05 -5.63 1.42
CA THR A 78 13.64 -5.28 2.72
C THR A 78 12.55 -5.12 3.79
N GLY A 79 12.72 -5.82 4.92
CA GLY A 79 11.77 -5.79 6.03
C GLY A 79 10.48 -6.59 5.81
N SER A 80 10.37 -7.35 4.70
CA SER A 80 9.24 -8.25 4.47
C SER A 80 9.33 -9.55 5.30
N VAL A 81 8.25 -10.33 5.26
CA VAL A 81 8.10 -11.55 6.05
C VAL A 81 9.10 -12.64 5.67
N ALA A 82 9.48 -12.76 4.40
CA ALA A 82 10.39 -13.81 3.96
C ALA A 82 11.82 -13.63 4.51
N PRO A 83 12.47 -12.43 4.42
CA PRO A 83 13.73 -12.17 5.10
C PRO A 83 13.66 -12.33 6.63
N LEU A 84 12.53 -12.00 7.25
CA LEU A 84 12.32 -12.23 8.69
C LEU A 84 12.35 -13.72 9.01
N PHE A 85 11.61 -14.53 8.26
CA PHE A 85 11.59 -15.99 8.40
C PHE A 85 12.96 -16.59 8.17
N ALA A 86 13.67 -16.21 7.10
CA ALA A 86 15.02 -16.68 6.84
C ALA A 86 15.97 -16.41 8.02
N ARG A 87 15.87 -15.21 8.62
CA ARG A 87 16.65 -14.86 9.82
C ARG A 87 16.23 -15.68 11.04
N GLN A 88 14.94 -15.88 11.25
CA GLN A 88 14.44 -16.70 12.36
C GLN A 88 14.90 -18.16 12.22
N ILE A 89 14.87 -18.73 11.03
CA ILE A 89 15.37 -20.08 10.72
C ILE A 89 16.87 -20.17 11.02
N ALA A 90 17.66 -19.23 10.50
CA ALA A 90 19.10 -19.19 10.73
C ALA A 90 19.47 -19.10 12.23
N ASN A 91 18.59 -18.52 13.05
CA ASN A 91 18.76 -18.39 14.49
C ASN A 91 18.16 -19.56 15.30
N GLY A 92 17.63 -20.60 14.65
CA GLY A 92 17.02 -21.77 15.31
C GLY A 92 15.56 -21.60 15.72
N GLY A 93 14.87 -20.55 15.25
CA GLY A 93 13.47 -20.27 15.52
C GLY A 93 13.22 -19.59 16.88
N PRO A 94 11.94 -19.50 17.31
CA PRO A 94 10.73 -19.86 16.56
C PRO A 94 10.46 -18.90 15.39
N LEU A 95 9.73 -19.38 14.37
CA LEU A 95 9.12 -18.48 13.40
C LEU A 95 7.91 -17.78 14.04
N THR A 96 7.69 -16.51 13.70
CA THR A 96 6.53 -15.74 14.20
C THR A 96 5.54 -15.41 13.10
N VAL A 97 4.34 -15.98 13.17
CA VAL A 97 3.23 -15.66 12.26
C VAL A 97 2.20 -14.84 13.03
N THR A 98 1.62 -13.80 12.44
CA THR A 98 0.68 -12.92 13.16
C THR A 98 -0.66 -13.59 13.39
N HIS A 99 -1.22 -14.28 12.39
CA HIS A 99 -2.48 -15.01 12.50
C HIS A 99 -2.47 -16.27 11.61
N PRO A 100 -3.12 -17.38 12.00
CA PRO A 100 -3.18 -18.60 11.17
C PRO A 100 -3.76 -18.36 9.78
N ASP A 101 -4.82 -17.55 9.68
CA ASP A 101 -5.56 -17.30 8.43
C ASP A 101 -5.07 -16.11 7.60
N ILE A 102 -3.94 -15.48 7.97
CA ILE A 102 -3.46 -14.28 7.27
C ILE A 102 -2.94 -14.62 5.88
N LYS A 103 -3.48 -13.95 4.85
CA LYS A 103 -3.03 -14.11 3.46
C LYS A 103 -2.52 -12.82 2.88
N ARG A 104 -1.54 -12.91 1.99
CA ARG A 104 -0.97 -11.78 1.25
C ARG A 104 -0.73 -12.13 -0.20
N TYR A 105 -0.91 -11.16 -1.06
CA TYR A 105 -0.50 -11.23 -2.46
C TYR A 105 1.01 -11.04 -2.56
N PHE A 106 1.67 -11.86 -3.38
CA PHE A 106 3.09 -11.77 -3.63
C PHE A 106 3.38 -11.76 -5.12
N MET A 107 4.37 -10.97 -5.48
CA MET A 107 4.95 -10.93 -6.81
C MET A 107 6.46 -10.77 -6.67
N THR A 108 7.22 -11.22 -7.66
CA THR A 108 8.67 -10.97 -7.69
C THR A 108 8.97 -9.51 -8.01
N THR A 109 10.16 -9.03 -7.66
CA THR A 109 10.58 -7.66 -8.00
C THR A 109 10.59 -7.46 -9.52
N ARG A 110 11.01 -8.48 -10.29
CA ARG A 110 11.10 -8.39 -11.75
C ARG A 110 9.72 -8.24 -12.39
N GLU A 111 8.75 -9.05 -11.97
CA GLU A 111 7.36 -8.94 -12.44
C GLU A 111 6.76 -7.58 -12.09
N ALA A 112 6.94 -7.10 -10.84
CA ALA A 112 6.41 -5.82 -10.41
C ALA A 112 6.97 -4.66 -11.25
N VAL A 113 8.30 -4.63 -11.45
CA VAL A 113 8.94 -3.59 -12.28
C VAL A 113 8.47 -3.67 -13.73
N GLN A 114 8.37 -4.88 -14.30
CA GLN A 114 7.91 -5.07 -15.67
C GLN A 114 6.48 -4.53 -15.86
N LEU A 115 5.56 -4.90 -14.99
CA LEU A 115 4.17 -4.48 -15.06
C LEU A 115 4.01 -2.97 -14.79
N VAL A 116 4.82 -2.38 -13.88
CA VAL A 116 4.86 -0.93 -13.66
C VAL A 116 5.31 -0.19 -14.91
N LEU A 117 6.36 -0.66 -15.59
CA LEU A 117 6.82 -0.05 -16.84
C LEU A 117 5.79 -0.21 -17.96
N GLN A 118 5.12 -1.36 -18.03
CA GLN A 118 4.00 -1.55 -18.94
C GLN A 118 2.89 -0.55 -18.64
N ALA A 119 2.43 -0.43 -17.40
CA ALA A 119 1.41 0.55 -16.99
C ALA A 119 1.78 1.99 -17.35
N ALA A 120 3.05 2.38 -17.13
CA ALA A 120 3.55 3.69 -17.52
C ALA A 120 3.59 3.92 -19.04
N SER A 121 3.79 2.85 -19.82
CA SER A 121 3.80 2.88 -21.29
C SER A 121 2.43 2.76 -21.94
N LEU A 122 1.41 2.32 -21.18
CA LEU A 122 0.04 2.26 -21.65
C LEU A 122 -0.46 3.71 -21.82
N GLU A 123 -0.54 4.12 -23.08
CA GLU A 123 -1.05 5.41 -23.61
C GLU A 123 -0.05 6.55 -23.77
N SER A 124 0.63 6.52 -24.91
CA SER A 124 1.28 7.67 -25.54
C SER A 124 0.82 7.88 -27.00
N GLY A 125 -0.27 7.21 -27.42
CA GLY A 125 -0.78 7.28 -28.80
C GLY A 125 -2.29 7.43 -28.85
N GLU A 126 -2.75 8.64 -29.09
CA GLU A 126 -4.14 9.06 -29.32
C GLU A 126 -5.04 9.12 -28.07
N LYS A 127 -5.76 10.25 -27.96
CA LYS A 127 -6.78 10.55 -26.97
C LYS A 127 -7.96 9.57 -27.06
N SER A 128 -7.76 8.33 -26.65
CA SER A 128 -8.83 7.36 -26.46
C SER A 128 -9.11 7.24 -24.97
N ILE A 129 -10.31 7.65 -24.53
CA ILE A 129 -11.08 7.33 -23.31
C ILE A 129 -10.37 7.36 -21.92
N VAL A 130 -9.04 7.43 -21.83
CA VAL A 130 -8.21 7.08 -20.67
C VAL A 130 -7.08 8.11 -20.44
N SER A 131 -7.00 9.14 -21.28
CA SER A 131 -6.04 10.22 -21.13
C SER A 131 -6.45 11.15 -19.98
N HIS A 132 -5.60 11.31 -18.97
CA HIS A 132 -5.69 12.35 -17.92
C HIS A 132 -7.03 12.35 -17.16
N ASP A 133 -7.49 11.18 -16.73
CA ASP A 133 -8.74 11.03 -15.99
C ASP A 133 -8.55 10.49 -14.57
N GLY A 134 -7.31 10.52 -14.06
CA GLY A 134 -7.02 10.17 -12.67
C GLY A 134 -7.28 8.70 -12.36
N ARG A 135 -7.24 7.81 -13.34
CA ARG A 135 -7.35 6.38 -13.11
C ARG A 135 -6.11 5.80 -12.43
N VAL A 136 -6.32 4.65 -11.80
CA VAL A 136 -5.28 3.94 -11.05
C VAL A 136 -5.06 2.57 -11.68
N PHE A 137 -3.82 2.28 -12.05
CA PHE A 137 -3.45 0.95 -12.51
C PHE A 137 -3.35 0.00 -11.31
N VAL A 138 -3.86 -1.20 -11.48
CA VAL A 138 -3.86 -2.26 -10.49
C VAL A 138 -3.19 -3.48 -11.10
N LEU A 139 -2.14 -3.99 -10.47
CA LEU A 139 -1.46 -5.18 -10.97
C LEU A 139 -2.23 -6.44 -10.56
N ASP A 140 -2.38 -7.36 -11.50
CA ASP A 140 -2.84 -8.71 -11.21
C ASP A 140 -1.73 -9.48 -10.49
N MET A 141 -2.00 -9.84 -9.25
CA MET A 141 -1.04 -10.52 -8.37
C MET A 141 -1.34 -12.03 -8.26
N GLY A 142 -2.31 -12.54 -9.01
CA GLY A 142 -2.79 -13.91 -8.89
C GLY A 142 -3.43 -14.19 -7.52
N GLU A 143 -3.27 -15.42 -7.04
CA GLU A 143 -3.91 -15.88 -5.81
C GLU A 143 -3.12 -15.49 -4.54
N PRO A 144 -3.81 -15.06 -3.46
CA PRO A 144 -3.15 -14.71 -2.22
C PRO A 144 -2.61 -15.95 -1.49
N VAL A 145 -1.41 -15.84 -0.94
CA VAL A 145 -0.70 -16.93 -0.25
C VAL A 145 -0.93 -16.86 1.26
N LEU A 146 -1.22 -17.99 1.89
CA LEU A 146 -1.29 -18.11 3.34
C LEU A 146 0.12 -17.98 3.95
N ILE A 147 0.30 -17.03 4.88
CA ILE A 147 1.63 -16.79 5.49
C ILE A 147 2.09 -17.99 6.31
N LEU A 148 1.16 -18.74 6.91
CA LEU A 148 1.47 -20.00 7.58
C LEU A 148 2.06 -21.05 6.62
N ASP A 149 1.52 -21.15 5.41
CA ASP A 149 2.05 -22.10 4.41
C ASP A 149 3.41 -21.64 3.89
N LEU A 150 3.60 -20.34 3.71
CA LEU A 150 4.91 -19.77 3.40
C LEU A 150 5.94 -20.11 4.50
N ALA A 151 5.57 -19.94 5.77
CA ALA A 151 6.43 -20.27 6.91
C ALA A 151 6.86 -21.74 6.88
N LYS A 152 5.91 -22.67 6.71
CA LYS A 152 6.19 -24.12 6.63
C LYS A 152 7.11 -24.46 5.47
N ARG A 153 6.81 -23.96 4.26
CA ARG A 153 7.63 -24.20 3.06
C ARG A 153 9.07 -23.70 3.22
N MET A 154 9.26 -22.56 3.88
CA MET A 154 10.61 -22.03 4.12
C MET A 154 11.42 -22.88 5.13
N ILE A 155 10.77 -23.42 6.16
CA ILE A 155 11.40 -24.36 7.09
C ILE A 155 11.81 -25.64 6.36
N GLU A 156 10.91 -26.22 5.58
CA GLU A 156 11.14 -27.44 4.78
C GLU A 156 12.27 -27.24 3.75
N ALA A 157 12.28 -26.11 3.05
CA ALA A 157 13.34 -25.75 2.10
C ALA A 157 14.72 -25.61 2.75
N SER A 158 14.77 -25.42 4.07
CA SER A 158 16.02 -25.37 4.85
C SER A 158 16.44 -26.76 5.38
N GLY A 159 15.74 -27.83 5.00
CA GLY A 159 16.01 -29.21 5.43
C GLY A 159 15.52 -29.52 6.85
N LEU A 160 14.60 -28.71 7.39
CA LEU A 160 14.07 -28.81 8.75
C LEU A 160 12.58 -29.15 8.74
N ALA A 161 12.07 -29.76 9.81
CA ALA A 161 10.67 -30.13 9.97
C ALA A 161 9.88 -29.07 10.77
N PRO A 162 8.82 -28.46 10.21
CA PRO A 162 7.95 -27.54 10.94
C PRO A 162 7.31 -28.20 12.17
N GLY A 163 7.33 -27.50 13.31
CA GLY A 163 6.77 -27.98 14.58
C GLY A 163 7.62 -29.02 15.31
N LYS A 164 8.69 -29.53 14.70
CA LYS A 164 9.66 -30.44 15.34
C LYS A 164 11.01 -29.78 15.52
N ASP A 165 11.61 -29.33 14.42
CA ASP A 165 12.92 -28.67 14.44
C ASP A 165 12.77 -27.15 14.62
N ILE A 166 11.70 -26.56 14.05
CA ILE A 166 11.37 -25.14 14.22
C ILE A 166 9.90 -24.98 14.60
N GLU A 167 9.65 -24.40 15.77
CA GLU A 167 8.33 -24.01 16.24
C GLU A 167 7.79 -22.80 15.47
N ILE A 168 6.48 -22.78 15.18
CA ILE A 168 5.77 -21.60 14.66
C ILE A 168 4.89 -21.04 15.77
N ARG A 169 5.14 -19.79 16.17
CA ARG A 169 4.37 -19.08 17.20
C ARG A 169 3.45 -18.03 16.58
N PHE A 170 2.21 -18.02 17.05
CA PHE A 170 1.24 -16.98 16.70
C PHE A 170 1.37 -15.77 17.62
N THR A 171 1.62 -14.59 17.06
CA THR A 171 1.84 -13.36 17.85
C THR A 171 0.61 -12.46 17.96
N GLY A 172 -0.48 -12.80 17.27
CA GLY A 172 -1.63 -11.91 17.10
C GLY A 172 -1.41 -10.86 16.01
N LEU A 173 -2.51 -10.31 15.50
CA LEU A 173 -2.50 -9.21 14.54
C LEU A 173 -2.03 -7.92 15.20
N ARG A 174 -1.21 -7.16 14.47
CA ARG A 174 -0.77 -5.83 14.90
C ARG A 174 -1.87 -4.81 14.66
N ALA A 175 -1.83 -3.70 15.38
CA ALA A 175 -2.77 -2.60 15.16
C ALA A 175 -2.71 -2.11 13.70
N GLY A 176 -3.87 -2.07 13.05
CA GLY A 176 -4.01 -1.71 11.64
C GLY A 176 -3.66 -2.79 10.63
N GLU A 177 -3.30 -4.01 11.05
CA GLU A 177 -3.04 -5.14 10.15
C GLU A 177 -4.34 -5.85 9.75
N LYS A 178 -4.55 -6.07 8.44
CA LYS A 178 -5.70 -6.83 7.94
C LYS A 178 -5.42 -8.33 7.89
N LEU A 179 -6.46 -9.14 8.01
CA LEU A 179 -6.34 -10.58 7.75
C LEU A 179 -6.14 -10.87 6.26
N PHE A 180 -6.85 -10.13 5.41
CA PHE A 180 -6.78 -10.16 3.95
C PHE A 180 -6.62 -8.72 3.44
N GLU A 181 -5.70 -8.51 2.50
CA GLU A 181 -5.57 -7.23 1.80
C GLU A 181 -6.49 -7.23 0.58
N GLU A 182 -7.07 -6.08 0.27
CA GLU A 182 -7.86 -5.84 -0.94
C GLU A 182 -6.95 -5.14 -1.95
N ILE A 183 -7.02 -5.51 -3.24
CA ILE A 183 -6.23 -4.84 -4.28
C ILE A 183 -7.04 -3.71 -4.96
N PHE A 184 -8.36 -3.75 -4.86
CA PHE A 184 -9.30 -2.78 -5.44
C PHE A 184 -10.53 -2.61 -4.54
N LEU A 185 -11.23 -1.48 -4.67
CA LEU A 185 -12.50 -1.29 -3.96
C LEU A 185 -13.60 -2.07 -4.69
N ASP A 186 -14.57 -2.63 -3.97
CA ASP A 186 -15.74 -3.28 -4.57
C ASP A 186 -16.53 -2.36 -5.52
N THR A 187 -16.41 -1.04 -5.32
CA THR A 187 -17.01 0.00 -6.16
C THR A 187 -16.19 0.35 -7.40
N ASP A 188 -14.92 -0.09 -7.48
CA ASP A 188 -14.08 0.18 -8.63
C ASP A 188 -14.51 -0.69 -9.81
N LYS A 189 -14.92 -0.07 -10.91
CA LYS A 189 -15.05 -0.78 -12.18
C LYS A 189 -13.66 -1.10 -12.71
N LEU A 190 -13.23 -2.35 -12.56
CA LEU A 190 -11.99 -2.83 -13.15
C LEU A 190 -12.16 -3.06 -14.65
N VAL A 191 -11.33 -2.39 -15.44
CA VAL A 191 -11.27 -2.54 -16.88
C VAL A 191 -9.94 -3.19 -17.24
N ARG A 192 -9.97 -4.22 -18.08
CA ARG A 192 -8.75 -4.81 -18.63
C ARG A 192 -8.06 -3.79 -19.54
N THR A 193 -6.76 -3.68 -19.42
CA THR A 193 -5.95 -2.90 -20.36
C THR A 193 -5.51 -3.79 -21.54
N GLY A 194 -4.79 -3.21 -22.50
CA GLY A 194 -4.11 -3.97 -23.55
C GLY A 194 -2.86 -4.73 -23.07
N ALA A 195 -2.45 -4.58 -21.81
CA ALA A 195 -1.35 -5.33 -21.22
C ALA A 195 -1.86 -6.37 -20.22
N ASP A 196 -1.48 -7.62 -20.43
CA ASP A 196 -1.79 -8.71 -19.51
C ASP A 196 -1.19 -8.44 -18.12
N GLY A 197 -1.99 -8.66 -17.09
CA GLY A 197 -1.60 -8.41 -15.70
C GLY A 197 -1.68 -6.94 -15.26
N VAL A 198 -2.16 -6.04 -16.12
CA VAL A 198 -2.43 -4.64 -15.77
C VAL A 198 -3.92 -4.35 -15.95
N LEU A 199 -4.57 -4.04 -14.83
CA LEU A 199 -5.97 -3.64 -14.76
C LEU A 199 -6.07 -2.15 -14.47
N LEU A 200 -7.23 -1.57 -14.77
CA LEU A 200 -7.49 -0.15 -14.58
C LEU A 200 -8.69 0.04 -13.66
N GLY A 201 -8.48 0.68 -12.52
CA GLY A 201 -9.50 1.11 -11.59
C GLY A 201 -9.81 2.59 -11.74
N SER A 202 -11.07 2.95 -11.49
CA SER A 202 -11.55 4.34 -11.50
C SER A 202 -12.08 4.73 -10.12
N PRO A 203 -11.22 4.89 -9.11
CA PRO A 203 -11.66 5.17 -7.75
C PRO A 203 -12.14 6.63 -7.62
N ALA A 204 -12.85 6.92 -6.53
CA ALA A 204 -13.32 8.26 -6.22
C ALA A 204 -12.18 9.29 -6.22
N MET A 205 -12.48 10.48 -6.74
CA MET A 205 -11.56 11.61 -6.89
C MET A 205 -12.07 12.84 -6.14
N ILE A 206 -11.16 13.76 -5.82
CA ILE A 206 -11.47 15.06 -5.23
C ILE A 206 -10.79 16.12 -6.10
N ASP A 207 -11.55 17.10 -6.56
CA ASP A 207 -11.01 18.18 -7.39
C ASP A 207 -9.92 18.95 -6.66
N LEU A 208 -8.88 19.32 -7.40
CA LEU A 208 -7.67 19.94 -6.88
C LEU A 208 -7.93 21.20 -6.00
N PRO A 209 -8.87 22.12 -6.34
CA PRO A 209 -9.18 23.26 -5.48
C PRO A 209 -9.79 22.89 -4.11
N LEU A 210 -10.54 21.79 -4.04
CA LEU A 210 -11.11 21.28 -2.78
C LEU A 210 -10.09 20.47 -1.99
N LEU A 211 -9.19 19.78 -2.69
CA LEU A 211 -8.17 18.92 -2.08
C LEU A 211 -7.01 19.70 -1.45
N ASN A 212 -6.50 20.74 -2.11
CA ASN A 212 -5.31 21.49 -1.68
C ASN A 212 -5.40 22.09 -0.26
N PRO A 213 -6.50 22.74 0.15
CA PRO A 213 -6.64 23.24 1.52
C PRO A 213 -6.56 22.10 2.54
N ARG A 214 -7.26 20.99 2.29
CA ARG A 214 -7.29 19.83 3.20
C ARG A 214 -5.93 19.14 3.30
N LEU A 215 -5.19 19.05 2.20
CA LEU A 215 -3.80 18.58 2.22
C LEU A 215 -2.93 19.48 3.10
N THR A 216 -3.13 20.78 3.03
CA THR A 216 -2.39 21.75 3.86
C THR A 216 -2.68 21.53 5.35
N ASP A 217 -3.92 21.20 5.72
CA ASP A 217 -4.29 20.90 7.11
C ASP A 217 -3.57 19.66 7.64
N VAL A 218 -3.52 18.58 6.84
CA VAL A 218 -2.76 17.36 7.18
C VAL A 218 -1.28 17.67 7.40
N VAL A 219 -0.66 18.45 6.50
CA VAL A 219 0.77 18.80 6.59
C VAL A 219 1.04 19.69 7.80
N LYS A 220 0.22 20.72 8.05
CA LYS A 220 0.37 21.62 9.20
C LYS A 220 0.22 20.87 10.52
N ALA A 221 -0.79 20.01 10.65
CA ALA A 221 -0.99 19.21 11.86
C ALA A 221 0.21 18.27 12.11
N ALA A 222 0.72 17.63 11.06
CA ALA A 222 1.91 16.77 11.17
C ALA A 222 3.17 17.55 11.58
N GLN A 223 3.39 18.75 11.05
CA GLN A 223 4.53 19.63 11.41
C GLN A 223 4.42 20.15 12.84
N ALA A 224 3.21 20.48 13.29
CA ALA A 224 2.94 20.90 14.67
C ALA A 224 3.00 19.76 15.69
N ALA A 225 3.19 18.51 15.22
CA ALA A 225 3.09 17.29 16.03
C ALA A 225 1.74 17.12 16.74
N ASP A 226 0.67 17.73 16.22
CA ASP A 226 -0.69 17.60 16.75
C ASP A 226 -1.35 16.33 16.18
N GLN A 227 -1.30 15.25 16.96
CA GLN A 227 -1.90 13.96 16.57
C GLN A 227 -3.41 14.05 16.38
N LYS A 228 -4.10 14.86 17.18
CA LYS A 228 -5.56 14.91 17.16
C LYS A 228 -6.03 15.59 15.88
N SER A 229 -5.51 16.77 15.59
CA SER A 229 -5.82 17.48 14.35
C SER A 229 -5.34 16.71 13.12
N LEU A 230 -4.24 15.97 13.22
CA LEU A 230 -3.76 15.12 12.15
C LEU A 230 -4.73 13.98 11.83
N ASP A 231 -5.21 13.27 12.86
CA ASP A 231 -6.18 12.19 12.69
C ASP A 231 -7.51 12.71 12.09
N GLU A 232 -8.00 13.86 12.57
CA GLU A 232 -9.20 14.52 12.04
C GLU A 232 -9.03 14.93 10.57
N ALA A 233 -7.90 15.56 10.21
CA ALA A 233 -7.63 15.99 8.84
C ALA A 233 -7.46 14.82 7.87
N VAL A 234 -6.82 13.72 8.32
CA VAL A 234 -6.69 12.49 7.53
C VAL A 234 -8.05 11.85 7.31
N HIS A 235 -8.89 11.74 8.35
CA HIS A 235 -10.21 11.14 8.24
C HIS A 235 -11.16 11.97 7.35
N ALA A 236 -11.01 13.30 7.32
CA ALA A 236 -11.78 14.16 6.42
C ALA A 236 -11.45 13.97 4.92
N LEU A 237 -10.27 13.43 4.61
CA LEU A 237 -9.85 13.10 3.24
C LEU A 237 -10.05 11.63 2.89
N VAL A 238 -9.99 10.75 3.89
CA VAL A 238 -10.12 9.31 3.72
C VAL A 238 -11.15 8.81 4.75
N PRO A 239 -12.45 9.09 4.54
CA PRO A 239 -13.51 8.69 5.46
C PRO A 239 -13.61 7.17 5.62
N GLU A 240 -13.18 6.40 4.62
CA GLU A 240 -13.08 4.94 4.67
C GLU A 240 -11.95 4.42 5.58
N PHE A 241 -11.04 5.29 6.06
CA PHE A 241 -9.97 4.91 6.98
C PHE A 241 -10.55 4.50 8.33
N THR A 242 -10.54 3.19 8.58
CA THR A 242 -11.02 2.60 9.85
C THR A 242 -9.85 1.90 10.54
N PRO A 243 -9.29 2.45 11.63
CA PRO A 243 -8.19 1.81 12.34
C PRO A 243 -8.61 0.42 12.82
N ALA A 244 -7.97 -0.64 12.32
CA ALA A 244 -8.24 -1.98 12.83
C ALA A 244 -7.73 -2.06 14.27
N ALA A 245 -8.64 -2.28 15.22
CA ALA A 245 -8.29 -2.55 16.60
C ALA A 245 -7.46 -3.83 16.62
N GLY A 246 -6.16 -3.74 16.93
CA GLY A 246 -5.40 -4.92 17.27
C GLY A 246 -6.05 -5.52 18.52
N GLU A 247 -6.44 -6.79 18.50
CA GLU A 247 -6.90 -7.49 19.70
C GLU A 247 -5.73 -7.68 20.67
N GLY A 248 -5.31 -6.60 21.31
CA GLY A 248 -4.46 -6.59 22.48
C GLY A 248 -5.29 -6.95 23.70
N LYS A 249 -5.69 -8.21 23.85
CA LYS A 249 -5.99 -8.70 25.21
C LYS A 249 -4.67 -8.78 25.95
N SER A 250 -4.44 -7.76 26.78
CA SER A 250 -3.54 -7.80 27.93
C SER A 250 -3.46 -9.21 28.50
N ALA A 251 -2.31 -9.86 28.33
CA ALA A 251 -1.96 -11.01 29.13
C ALA A 251 -1.92 -10.53 30.57
N LYS A 252 -3.02 -10.77 31.30
CA LYS A 252 -3.06 -10.65 32.75
C LYS A 252 -1.84 -11.37 33.30
N ARG A 253 -0.95 -10.63 33.98
CA ARG A 253 0.01 -11.21 34.90
C ARG A 253 -0.79 -12.05 35.91
N THR A 254 -0.71 -13.36 35.79
CA THR A 254 -1.12 -14.29 36.85
C THR A 254 -0.03 -14.23 37.93
N PRO A 255 -0.35 -13.94 39.20
CA PRO A 255 0.61 -14.06 40.28
C PRO A 255 0.66 -15.53 40.73
N HIS A 256 1.83 -16.14 40.62
CA HIS A 256 2.26 -17.26 41.46
C HIS A 256 3.65 -16.93 42.00
#